data_AF-A0A1Y2MJA6-F1
#
_entry.id   AF-A0A1Y2MJA6-F1
#
_cell.length_a   1.000
_cell.length_b   1.000
_cell.length_c   1.000
_cell.angle_alpha   90.00
_cell.angle_beta   90.00
_cell.angle_gamma   90.00
#
_symmetry.space_group_name_H-M   'P 1'
#
loop_
_entity.id
_entity.type
_entity.pdbx_description
1 polymer ?
#
loop_
_entity_poly.entity_id
_entity_poly.type
_entity_poly.pdbx_seq_one_letter_code
_entity_poly.pdbx_strand_id
1 'polypeptide(L)'
;MRRDGRWHTPAALAVLALLLAGITFAGCGRMLPVAAGATGCGPGWAAGWHAAQQAVPGDQLAGRTLRMVVRPQASGDELRLRLSNRHGDGPLHVGSVTVGRTAAGAGTTEPRPVSTGGRSDVRLEPGTEVLTDPLPVPVERGVPLTVSLYLAQVPATISSHPVAMRTAWLSGPGDRSAEPGADGFGTTLQSWPVLAGLDVLAPRPVGGVLVIGDSIVDGVGSTPNGDDRFSDALAARPASGEGATTVLNAGLSRNQLLQDDPPAGGDAPGTRFDVDVEPLAGIRDVILLIGTNDLAAGAGEGELVAGLQAFADRARASGLRVFLSTIPPSTSGGRDAEAVVATRDRVNERIRTEGPHWADGVIDAAAALADPGDPTRLRPDYDSGDGLHPSPAGYRALAAAVPVGALSGAPCPAPASG
;
A
#
# COMPACT_ATOMS: atom_id res chain seq x y z
N MET A 1 -50.19 -56.78 -4.11
CA MET A 1 -49.47 -57.90 -4.76
C MET A 1 -48.26 -58.26 -3.90
N ARG A 2 -48.28 -59.50 -3.36
CA ARG A 2 -47.18 -60.42 -2.99
C ARG A 2 -45.77 -59.81 -2.77
N ARG A 3 -45.24 -59.83 -1.54
CA ARG A 3 -44.54 -60.93 -0.81
C ARG A 3 -43.00 -60.76 -0.93
N ASP A 4 -42.30 -60.46 0.17
CA ASP A 4 -41.51 -61.38 1.04
C ASP A 4 -40.08 -61.54 0.49
N GLY A 5 -38.97 -61.53 1.23
CA GLY A 5 -38.66 -61.59 2.67
C GLY A 5 -37.18 -61.18 2.88
N ARG A 6 -36.75 -60.61 4.03
CA ARG A 6 -36.69 -61.16 5.40
C ARG A 6 -35.49 -62.11 5.67
N TRP A 7 -34.37 -61.48 6.09
CA TRP A 7 -33.55 -61.73 7.30
C TRP A 7 -32.30 -62.66 7.40
N HIS A 8 -31.40 -62.15 8.27
CA HIS A 8 -30.56 -62.79 9.31
C HIS A 8 -29.08 -63.15 9.01
N THR A 9 -28.19 -62.29 9.53
CA THR A 9 -26.88 -62.60 10.18
C THR A 9 -27.04 -63.63 11.31
N PRO A 10 -26.02 -64.39 11.79
CA PRO A 10 -24.77 -63.85 12.42
C PRO A 10 -23.49 -64.76 12.47
N ALA A 11 -22.37 -64.18 12.98
CA ALA A 11 -21.31 -64.74 13.89
C ALA A 11 -20.55 -66.05 13.51
N ALA A 12 -19.28 -66.32 13.81
CA ALA A 12 -18.15 -65.68 14.51
C ALA A 12 -16.90 -66.62 14.41
N LEU A 13 -15.75 -66.15 14.96
CA LEU A 13 -14.50 -66.85 15.37
C LEU A 13 -13.32 -66.79 14.35
N ALA A 14 -12.26 -65.98 14.52
CA ALA A 14 -11.19 -65.87 15.56
C ALA A 14 -10.15 -67.02 15.43
N VAL A 15 -8.81 -66.93 15.52
CA VAL A 15 -7.75 -66.13 16.21
C VAL A 15 -6.39 -66.46 15.49
N LEU A 16 -5.34 -65.63 15.32
CA LEU A 16 -4.18 -65.37 16.22
C LEU A 16 -3.13 -64.51 15.45
N ALA A 17 -2.88 -63.24 15.79
CA ALA A 17 -1.83 -62.65 16.64
C ALA A 17 -0.35 -62.88 16.22
N LEU A 18 0.36 -61.76 15.93
CA LEU A 18 1.73 -61.51 16.40
C LEU A 18 2.02 -60.00 16.44
N LEU A 19 2.35 -59.55 17.65
CA LEU A 19 2.80 -58.22 18.03
C LEU A 19 4.26 -58.00 17.58
N LEU A 20 4.57 -56.80 17.10
CA LEU A 20 5.83 -56.14 17.46
C LEU A 20 5.65 -54.63 17.50
N ALA A 21 5.97 -54.08 18.67
CA ALA A 21 5.97 -52.68 19.00
C ALA A 21 7.08 -51.95 18.22
N GLY A 22 6.75 -50.75 17.73
CA GLY A 22 7.68 -49.79 17.18
C GLY A 22 7.16 -48.39 17.47
N ILE A 23 7.38 -47.93 18.70
CA ILE A 23 7.19 -46.53 19.09
C ILE A 23 8.28 -45.73 18.38
N THR A 24 7.90 -44.87 17.44
CA THR A 24 8.74 -43.74 17.01
C THR A 24 8.01 -42.44 17.32
N PHE A 25 8.25 -41.95 18.53
CA PHE A 25 8.17 -40.54 18.85
C PHE A 25 9.38 -39.85 18.19
N ALA A 26 9.15 -39.12 17.12
CA ALA A 26 10.03 -38.07 16.61
C ALA A 26 9.07 -36.95 16.19
N GLY A 27 8.89 -35.90 16.96
CA GLY A 27 9.95 -35.00 17.40
C GLY A 27 9.64 -33.67 16.73
N CYS A 28 9.26 -32.67 17.53
CA CYS A 28 8.98 -31.32 17.11
C CYS A 28 9.97 -30.81 16.05
N GLY A 29 9.43 -30.34 14.95
CA GLY A 29 10.14 -29.59 13.95
C GLY A 29 9.14 -28.83 13.10
N ARG A 30 8.38 -27.92 13.72
CA ARG A 30 7.87 -26.77 12.96
C ARG A 30 9.12 -26.13 12.36
N MET A 31 9.36 -26.33 11.07
CA MET A 31 10.26 -25.46 10.33
C MET A 31 9.62 -24.09 10.41
N LEU A 32 10.06 -23.31 11.40
CA LEU A 32 9.95 -21.87 11.34
C LEU A 32 10.56 -21.48 9.99
N PRO A 33 9.91 -20.61 9.18
CA PRO A 33 10.64 -19.99 8.10
C PRO A 33 11.84 -19.32 8.76
N VAL A 34 13.03 -19.79 8.45
CA VAL A 34 14.23 -18.99 8.68
C VAL A 34 13.98 -17.76 7.82
N ALA A 35 13.56 -16.67 8.46
CA ALA A 35 13.77 -15.36 7.89
C ALA A 35 15.26 -15.35 7.57
N ALA A 36 15.58 -15.46 6.28
CA ALA A 36 16.91 -15.21 5.80
C ALA A 36 17.16 -13.73 6.11
N GLY A 37 17.64 -13.47 7.33
CA GLY A 37 18.25 -12.20 7.64
C GLY A 37 19.32 -12.04 6.58
N ALA A 38 19.15 -11.04 5.72
CA ALA A 38 20.19 -10.65 4.79
C ALA A 38 21.40 -10.26 5.64
N THR A 39 22.32 -11.20 5.88
CA THR A 39 23.51 -11.00 6.72
C THR A 39 24.60 -10.20 5.99
N GLY A 40 24.26 -9.56 4.88
CA GLY A 40 25.19 -8.78 4.08
C GLY A 40 24.56 -7.47 3.62
N CYS A 41 25.35 -6.41 3.63
CA CYS A 41 25.00 -5.10 3.06
C CYS A 41 25.18 -5.08 1.52
N GLY A 42 24.95 -6.21 0.86
CA GLY A 42 25.01 -6.32 -0.60
C GLY A 42 23.71 -5.88 -1.28
N PRO A 43 23.61 -6.00 -2.61
CA PRO A 43 22.43 -5.58 -3.35
C PRO A 43 21.15 -6.28 -2.86
N GLY A 44 20.05 -5.53 -2.80
CA GLY A 44 18.77 -6.03 -2.31
C GLY A 44 17.60 -5.25 -2.88
N TRP A 45 16.48 -5.95 -3.10
CA TRP A 45 15.24 -5.31 -3.53
C TRP A 45 14.70 -4.41 -2.43
N ALA A 46 14.33 -3.19 -2.81
CA ALA A 46 13.63 -2.24 -1.98
C ALA A 46 12.38 -1.77 -2.73
N ALA A 47 11.24 -1.74 -2.06
CA ALA A 47 10.03 -1.16 -2.61
C ALA A 47 10.28 0.36 -2.79
N GLY A 48 10.29 0.79 -4.05
CA GLY A 48 10.61 2.15 -4.46
C GLY A 48 9.37 3.01 -4.70
N TRP A 49 8.24 2.41 -5.01
CA TRP A 49 6.95 3.08 -5.13
C TRP A 49 5.82 2.06 -4.90
N HIS A 50 4.72 2.50 -4.31
CA HIS A 50 3.55 1.66 -4.03
C HIS A 50 2.28 2.50 -4.12
N ALA A 51 1.20 1.85 -4.53
CA ALA A 51 -0.15 2.39 -4.47
C ALA A 51 -1.13 1.26 -4.14
N ALA A 52 -1.83 1.40 -3.01
CA ALA A 52 -2.88 0.49 -2.60
C ALA A 52 -4.01 0.45 -3.66
N GLN A 53 -4.54 -0.74 -3.93
CA GLN A 53 -5.55 -0.95 -4.98
C GLN A 53 -6.92 -1.24 -4.37
N GLN A 54 -7.97 -0.73 -4.99
CA GLN A 54 -9.37 -1.08 -4.71
C GLN A 54 -10.11 -1.48 -6.00
N ALA A 55 -11.28 -2.08 -5.84
CA ALA A 55 -12.18 -2.39 -6.95
C ALA A 55 -12.72 -1.11 -7.59
N VAL A 56 -12.56 -0.95 -8.91
CA VAL A 56 -13.18 0.13 -9.68
C VAL A 56 -13.72 -0.40 -11.01
N PRO A 57 -14.66 0.30 -11.67
CA PRO A 57 -15.07 -0.03 -13.03
C PRO A 57 -13.87 0.00 -14.00
N GLY A 58 -13.71 -1.06 -14.78
CA GLY A 58 -12.67 -1.21 -15.81
C GLY A 58 -13.06 -0.63 -17.17
N ASP A 59 -14.25 -0.04 -17.26
CA ASP A 59 -14.84 0.48 -18.50
C ASP A 59 -13.85 1.40 -19.22
N GLN A 60 -13.84 1.30 -20.55
CA GLN A 60 -13.05 2.16 -21.43
C GLN A 60 -11.53 1.98 -21.33
N LEU A 61 -10.98 0.94 -20.71
CA LEU A 61 -9.54 0.70 -20.77
C LEU A 61 -9.10 -0.34 -21.81
N ALA A 62 -10.00 -1.25 -22.19
CA ALA A 62 -9.69 -2.33 -23.13
C ALA A 62 -9.26 -1.82 -24.51
N GLY A 63 -8.26 -2.50 -25.09
CA GLY A 63 -7.69 -2.22 -26.39
C GLY A 63 -6.91 -0.92 -26.49
N ARG A 64 -6.45 -0.35 -25.36
CA ARG A 64 -5.75 0.95 -25.29
C ARG A 64 -4.50 0.87 -24.43
N THR A 65 -3.64 1.88 -24.57
CA THR A 65 -2.41 2.04 -23.79
C THR A 65 -2.61 3.09 -22.70
N LEU A 66 -2.31 2.72 -21.46
CA LEU A 66 -2.17 3.65 -20.35
C LEU A 66 -0.72 4.14 -20.24
N ARG A 67 -0.53 5.39 -19.86
CA ARG A 67 0.75 5.96 -19.43
C ARG A 67 0.61 6.55 -18.05
N MET A 68 1.40 6.02 -17.13
CA MET A 68 1.38 6.38 -15.73
C MET A 68 2.76 6.86 -15.32
N VAL A 69 2.82 7.99 -14.63
CA VAL A 69 4.07 8.49 -14.06
C VAL A 69 4.18 8.04 -12.62
N VAL A 70 5.31 7.44 -12.27
CA VAL A 70 5.69 7.07 -10.91
C VAL A 70 6.98 7.78 -10.53
N ARG A 71 7.14 8.11 -9.25
CA ARG A 71 8.33 8.78 -8.71
C ARG A 71 8.99 7.87 -7.67
N PRO A 72 10.01 7.08 -8.05
CA PRO A 72 10.67 6.13 -7.16
C PRO A 72 11.35 6.83 -5.98
N GLN A 73 11.36 6.16 -4.82
CA GLN A 73 11.97 6.61 -3.56
C GLN A 73 13.32 5.94 -3.28
N ALA A 74 13.74 5.02 -4.15
CA ALA A 74 15.03 4.33 -4.10
C ALA A 74 15.78 4.51 -5.42
N SER A 75 17.11 4.38 -5.36
CA SER A 75 17.99 4.31 -6.53
C SER A 75 18.58 2.91 -6.69
N GLY A 76 18.85 2.50 -7.91
CA GLY A 76 19.42 1.19 -8.24
C GLY A 76 19.55 0.96 -9.74
N ASP A 77 20.02 -0.22 -10.12
CA ASP A 77 20.37 -0.53 -11.52
C ASP A 77 19.33 -1.42 -12.23
N GLU A 78 18.39 -1.96 -11.48
CA GLU A 78 17.27 -2.74 -12.00
C GLU A 78 15.96 -2.36 -11.30
N LEU A 79 14.85 -2.54 -12.01
CA LEU A 79 13.52 -2.43 -11.43
C LEU A 79 12.66 -3.64 -11.80
N ARG A 80 11.57 -3.84 -11.05
CA ARG A 80 10.45 -4.70 -11.43
C ARG A 80 9.14 -4.07 -11.01
N LEU A 81 8.09 -4.33 -11.76
CA LEU A 81 6.76 -3.78 -11.52
C LEU A 81 5.86 -4.83 -10.85
N ARG A 82 4.92 -4.37 -10.04
CA ARG A 82 3.81 -5.20 -9.54
C ARG A 82 2.54 -4.82 -10.27
N LEU A 83 1.95 -5.80 -10.97
CA LEU A 83 0.67 -5.67 -11.66
C LEU A 83 -0.40 -6.44 -10.88
N SER A 84 -1.58 -5.85 -10.71
CA SER A 84 -2.64 -6.38 -9.87
C SER A 84 -3.94 -6.60 -10.64
N ASN A 85 -4.52 -7.78 -10.45
CA ASN A 85 -5.91 -8.11 -10.75
C ASN A 85 -6.61 -8.66 -9.49
N ARG A 86 -6.14 -8.24 -8.30
CA ARG A 86 -6.65 -8.68 -6.98
C ARG A 86 -8.16 -8.50 -6.85
N HIS A 87 -8.65 -7.36 -7.29
CA HIS A 87 -10.05 -6.94 -7.24
C HIS A 87 -10.83 -7.21 -8.54
N GLY A 88 -10.20 -7.88 -9.51
CA GLY A 88 -10.83 -8.11 -10.81
C GLY A 88 -11.96 -9.14 -10.74
N ASP A 89 -13.03 -8.92 -11.49
CA ASP A 89 -14.14 -9.88 -11.63
C ASP A 89 -14.01 -10.82 -12.85
N GLY A 90 -12.89 -10.72 -13.57
CA GLY A 90 -12.55 -11.58 -14.69
C GLY A 90 -11.07 -11.52 -15.06
N PRO A 91 -10.63 -12.30 -16.06
CA PRO A 91 -9.25 -12.29 -16.51
C PRO A 91 -8.85 -10.93 -17.11
N LEU A 92 -7.71 -10.41 -16.66
CA LEU A 92 -7.06 -9.22 -17.18
C LEU A 92 -5.90 -9.64 -18.09
N HIS A 93 -5.89 -9.20 -19.34
CA HIS A 93 -4.77 -9.43 -20.27
C HIS A 93 -4.01 -8.13 -20.49
N VAL A 94 -2.83 -8.05 -19.91
CA VAL A 94 -1.86 -6.98 -20.15
C VAL A 94 -0.95 -7.44 -21.30
N GLY A 95 -0.98 -6.69 -22.41
CA GLY A 95 -0.06 -6.89 -23.53
C GLY A 95 1.28 -6.24 -23.24
N SER A 96 1.82 -5.48 -24.21
CA SER A 96 3.11 -4.82 -24.07
C SER A 96 3.17 -3.88 -22.87
N VAL A 97 4.24 -4.04 -22.08
CA VAL A 97 4.60 -3.15 -20.97
C VAL A 97 5.94 -2.50 -21.27
N THR A 98 6.05 -1.19 -21.06
CA THR A 98 7.32 -0.47 -21.17
C THR A 98 7.57 0.44 -19.98
N VAL A 99 8.84 0.68 -19.69
CA VAL A 99 9.29 1.75 -18.79
C VAL A 99 10.25 2.65 -19.54
N GLY A 100 10.01 3.96 -19.48
CA GLY A 100 10.89 4.97 -20.07
C GLY A 100 11.04 6.18 -19.17
N ARG A 101 11.92 7.10 -19.55
CA ARG A 101 12.06 8.39 -18.85
C ARG A 101 10.83 9.24 -19.12
N THR A 102 10.35 9.96 -18.10
CA THR A 102 9.22 10.89 -18.27
C THR A 102 9.65 12.12 -19.07
N ALA A 103 8.81 12.51 -20.03
CA ALA A 103 8.92 13.77 -20.77
C ALA A 103 7.65 14.61 -20.59
N ALA A 104 7.54 15.75 -21.29
CA ALA A 104 6.40 16.65 -21.15
C ALA A 104 5.06 15.97 -21.52
N GLY A 105 4.01 16.25 -20.73
CA GLY A 105 2.69 15.65 -20.92
C GLY A 105 2.74 14.12 -20.84
N ALA A 106 2.09 13.44 -21.78
CA ALA A 106 2.12 11.99 -21.89
C ALA A 106 3.45 11.44 -22.46
N GLY A 107 4.44 12.30 -22.72
CA GLY A 107 5.67 11.93 -23.38
C GLY A 107 6.54 10.97 -22.57
N THR A 108 7.22 10.08 -23.27
CA THR A 108 8.32 9.29 -22.73
C THR A 108 9.48 9.20 -23.72
N THR A 109 10.69 9.00 -23.21
CA THR A 109 11.89 8.72 -23.99
C THR A 109 12.52 7.41 -23.57
N GLU A 110 13.20 6.76 -24.51
CA GLU A 110 13.88 5.47 -24.31
C GLU A 110 12.96 4.38 -23.69
N PRO A 111 11.73 4.14 -24.20
CA PRO A 111 10.86 3.11 -23.65
C PRO A 111 11.52 1.73 -23.79
N ARG A 112 11.71 1.04 -22.67
CA ARG A 112 12.30 -0.30 -22.58
C ARG A 112 11.20 -1.33 -22.30
N PRO A 113 11.13 -2.43 -23.07
CA PRO A 113 10.13 -3.46 -22.85
C PRO A 113 10.36 -4.18 -21.52
N VAL A 114 9.28 -4.47 -20.82
CA VAL A 114 9.27 -5.28 -19.58
C VAL A 114 8.64 -6.63 -19.92
N SER A 115 9.28 -7.72 -19.48
CA SER A 115 8.74 -9.07 -19.61
C SER A 115 8.17 -9.59 -18.30
N THR A 116 7.30 -10.59 -18.38
CA THR A 116 6.79 -11.33 -17.21
C THR A 116 6.90 -12.83 -17.48
N GLY A 117 7.75 -13.52 -16.73
CA GLY A 117 8.05 -14.94 -16.98
C GLY A 117 8.67 -15.17 -18.36
N GLY A 118 9.48 -14.23 -18.85
CA GLY A 118 10.11 -14.25 -20.17
C GLY A 118 9.19 -13.91 -21.34
N ARG A 119 7.93 -13.55 -21.11
CA ARG A 119 6.96 -13.18 -22.15
C ARG A 119 6.73 -11.67 -22.21
N SER A 120 6.37 -11.17 -23.38
CA SER A 120 6.02 -9.76 -23.60
C SER A 120 4.60 -9.39 -23.15
N ASP A 121 3.81 -10.37 -22.72
CA ASP A 121 2.45 -10.21 -22.25
C ASP A 121 2.16 -11.12 -21.03
N VAL A 122 1.13 -10.77 -20.27
CA VAL A 122 0.68 -11.55 -19.12
C VAL A 122 -0.83 -11.50 -18.96
N ARG A 123 -1.40 -12.67 -18.68
CA ARG A 123 -2.80 -12.82 -18.27
C ARG A 123 -2.84 -13.05 -16.76
N LEU A 124 -3.54 -12.17 -16.05
CA LEU A 124 -3.78 -12.26 -14.62
C LEU A 124 -5.21 -12.77 -14.40
N GLU A 125 -5.35 -13.87 -13.67
CA GLU A 125 -6.66 -14.35 -13.25
C GLU A 125 -7.21 -13.49 -12.08
N PRO A 126 -8.53 -13.48 -11.84
CA PRO A 126 -9.11 -12.80 -10.69
C PRO A 126 -8.40 -13.14 -9.37
N GLY A 127 -8.17 -12.14 -8.51
CA GLY A 127 -7.54 -12.36 -7.20
C GLY A 127 -6.02 -12.51 -7.24
N THR A 128 -5.37 -12.30 -8.40
CA THR A 128 -3.93 -12.50 -8.56
C THR A 128 -3.16 -11.20 -8.72
N GLU A 129 -1.89 -11.25 -8.30
CA GLU A 129 -0.89 -10.24 -8.62
C GLU A 129 0.35 -10.92 -9.19
N VAL A 130 1.14 -10.17 -9.96
CA VAL A 130 2.40 -10.66 -10.51
C VAL A 130 3.49 -9.60 -10.38
N LEU A 131 4.71 -10.05 -10.09
CA LEU A 131 5.91 -9.25 -10.28
C LEU A 131 6.47 -9.53 -11.68
N THR A 132 6.80 -8.47 -12.41
CA THR A 132 7.48 -8.60 -13.70
C THR A 132 8.90 -9.13 -13.52
N ASP A 133 9.51 -9.56 -14.62
CA ASP A 133 10.94 -9.89 -14.62
C ASP A 133 11.75 -8.60 -14.32
N PRO A 134 12.95 -8.73 -13.72
CA PRO A 134 13.86 -7.60 -13.54
C PRO A 134 14.23 -6.94 -14.88
N LEU A 135 14.10 -5.63 -14.95
CA LEU A 135 14.48 -4.80 -16.09
C LEU A 135 15.77 -4.02 -15.74
N PRO A 136 16.89 -4.23 -16.45
CA PRO A 136 18.14 -3.49 -16.22
C PRO A 136 18.05 -2.08 -16.80
N VAL A 137 17.53 -1.17 -15.98
CA VAL A 137 17.47 0.28 -16.24
C VAL A 137 17.87 1.03 -14.97
N PRO A 138 18.76 2.03 -15.07
CA PRO A 138 19.08 2.88 -13.93
C PRO A 138 17.84 3.61 -13.43
N VAL A 139 17.61 3.53 -12.11
CA VAL A 139 16.57 4.25 -11.38
C VAL A 139 17.23 5.20 -10.41
N GLU A 140 16.78 6.46 -10.44
CA GLU A 140 17.24 7.48 -9.51
C GLU A 140 16.06 7.93 -8.63
N ARG A 141 16.30 7.96 -7.32
CA ARG A 141 15.35 8.48 -6.33
C ARG A 141 14.86 9.87 -6.74
N GLY A 142 13.55 10.03 -6.82
CA GLY A 142 12.89 11.28 -7.16
C GLY A 142 12.85 11.60 -8.64
N VAL A 143 13.50 10.83 -9.52
CA VAL A 143 13.42 11.04 -10.97
C VAL A 143 12.20 10.27 -11.50
N PRO A 144 11.21 10.94 -12.12
CA PRO A 144 10.00 10.28 -12.56
C PRO A 144 10.26 9.32 -13.73
N LEU A 145 9.55 8.19 -13.70
CA LEU A 145 9.51 7.19 -14.75
C LEU A 145 8.09 7.10 -15.31
N THR A 146 7.99 6.89 -16.63
CA THR A 146 6.71 6.61 -17.30
C THR A 146 6.60 5.11 -17.52
N VAL A 147 5.57 4.51 -16.95
CA VAL A 147 5.16 3.12 -17.19
C VAL A 147 4.03 3.14 -18.22
N SER A 148 4.20 2.44 -19.34
CA SER A 148 3.13 2.23 -20.32
C SER A 148 2.59 0.81 -20.24
N LEU A 149 1.27 0.65 -20.14
CA LEU A 149 0.59 -0.66 -20.16
C LEU A 149 -0.41 -0.70 -21.31
N TYR A 150 -0.23 -1.61 -22.27
CA TYR A 150 -1.29 -1.94 -23.22
C TYR A 150 -2.25 -2.95 -22.58
N LEU A 151 -3.52 -2.60 -22.47
CA LEU A 151 -4.55 -3.46 -21.87
C LEU A 151 -5.37 -4.15 -22.96
N ALA A 152 -4.98 -5.36 -23.36
CA ALA A 152 -5.59 -6.09 -24.46
C ALA A 152 -7.02 -6.55 -24.13
N GLN A 153 -7.22 -7.05 -22.91
CA GLN A 153 -8.54 -7.43 -22.38
C GLN A 153 -8.66 -6.92 -20.96
N VAL A 154 -9.79 -6.30 -20.63
CA VAL A 154 -10.07 -5.74 -19.31
C VAL A 154 -11.43 -6.26 -18.82
N PRO A 155 -11.51 -6.81 -17.58
CA PRO A 155 -12.77 -7.22 -16.97
C PRO A 155 -13.65 -6.01 -16.58
N ALA A 156 -14.89 -6.24 -16.17
CA ALA A 156 -15.82 -5.15 -15.85
C ALA A 156 -15.40 -4.40 -14.58
N THR A 157 -14.82 -5.13 -13.62
CA THR A 157 -14.19 -4.58 -12.42
C THR A 157 -12.69 -4.86 -12.46
N ILE A 158 -11.86 -3.86 -12.15
CA ILE A 158 -10.40 -3.99 -12.08
C ILE A 158 -9.85 -3.55 -10.72
N SER A 159 -8.58 -3.87 -10.51
CA SER A 159 -7.76 -3.22 -9.47
C SER A 159 -7.24 -1.88 -9.97
N SER A 160 -7.50 -0.82 -9.21
CA SER A 160 -6.95 0.51 -9.47
C SER A 160 -6.75 1.28 -8.17
N HIS A 161 -5.84 2.25 -8.21
CA HIS A 161 -5.74 3.28 -7.19
C HIS A 161 -6.40 4.59 -7.71
N PRO A 162 -7.61 4.96 -7.23
CA PRO A 162 -8.43 6.00 -7.85
C PRO A 162 -8.05 7.44 -7.51
N VAL A 163 -7.24 7.68 -6.47
CA VAL A 163 -6.89 9.04 -5.99
C VAL A 163 -5.38 9.26 -6.10
N ALA A 164 -4.83 9.02 -7.29
CA ALA A 164 -3.39 9.09 -7.50
C ALA A 164 -2.77 10.49 -7.27
N MET A 165 -3.59 11.54 -7.37
CA MET A 165 -3.16 12.95 -7.41
C MET A 165 -2.06 13.21 -8.46
N ARG A 166 -1.99 12.34 -9.47
CA ARG A 166 -1.04 12.34 -10.56
C ARG A 166 -1.81 12.09 -11.85
N THR A 167 -1.53 12.90 -12.87
CA THR A 167 -2.10 12.69 -14.19
C THR A 167 -1.49 11.44 -14.81
N ALA A 168 -2.37 10.54 -15.26
CA ALA A 168 -2.08 9.49 -16.21
C ALA A 168 -2.83 9.78 -17.51
N TRP A 169 -2.40 9.13 -18.58
CA TRP A 169 -2.96 9.32 -19.91
C TRP A 169 -3.40 8.01 -20.52
N LEU A 170 -4.48 8.07 -21.28
CA LEU A 170 -5.04 6.96 -22.02
C LEU A 170 -4.97 7.28 -23.52
N SER A 171 -4.46 6.34 -24.30
CA SER A 171 -4.36 6.49 -25.74
C SER A 171 -5.70 6.31 -26.46
N GLY A 172 -5.75 6.67 -27.74
CA GLY A 172 -6.70 6.04 -28.68
C GLY A 172 -6.48 4.52 -28.77
N PRO A 173 -7.34 3.78 -29.49
CA PRO A 173 -7.19 2.34 -29.67
C PRO A 173 -5.81 1.94 -30.19
N GLY A 174 -5.31 0.80 -29.71
CA GLY A 174 -4.06 0.19 -30.13
C GLY A 174 -2.97 0.16 -29.05
N ASP A 175 -1.97 -0.67 -29.33
CA ASP A 175 -0.72 -0.72 -28.57
C ASP A 175 0.21 0.40 -29.03
N ARG A 176 0.41 1.37 -28.14
CA ARG A 176 1.28 2.55 -28.31
C ARG A 176 2.34 2.61 -27.20
N SER A 177 2.59 1.49 -26.54
CA SER A 177 3.46 1.39 -25.37
C SER A 177 4.92 1.75 -25.69
N ALA A 178 5.38 1.49 -26.92
CA ALA A 178 6.74 1.79 -27.37
C ALA A 178 6.88 3.13 -28.11
N GLU A 179 5.79 3.84 -28.40
CA GLU A 179 5.85 5.10 -29.15
C GLU A 179 6.47 6.22 -28.29
N PRO A 180 7.51 6.94 -28.74
CA PRO A 180 7.99 8.11 -28.00
C PRO A 180 7.00 9.29 -28.12
N GLY A 181 7.10 10.26 -27.21
CA GLY A 181 6.30 11.50 -27.28
C GLY A 181 4.84 11.35 -26.85
N ALA A 182 4.06 12.45 -26.83
CA ALA A 182 2.73 12.49 -26.22
C ALA A 182 1.55 12.21 -27.17
N ASP A 183 1.84 12.02 -28.46
CA ASP A 183 0.81 11.95 -29.49
C ASP A 183 -0.11 10.73 -29.33
N GLY A 184 -1.41 10.92 -29.51
CA GLY A 184 -2.41 9.87 -29.37
C GLY A 184 -2.90 9.63 -27.94
N PHE A 185 -2.35 10.32 -26.93
CA PHE A 185 -2.73 10.24 -25.51
C PHE A 185 -3.62 11.43 -25.07
N GLY A 186 -4.80 11.54 -25.68
CA GLY A 186 -5.70 12.69 -25.50
C GLY A 186 -6.58 12.64 -24.26
N THR A 187 -6.79 11.47 -23.65
CA THR A 187 -7.63 11.31 -22.47
C THR A 187 -6.77 11.30 -21.21
N THR A 188 -7.15 12.08 -20.21
CA THR A 188 -6.47 12.12 -18.91
C THR A 188 -7.32 11.48 -17.83
N LEU A 189 -6.65 10.92 -16.84
CA LEU A 189 -7.22 10.32 -15.63
C LEU A 189 -6.29 10.64 -14.46
N GLN A 190 -6.80 10.50 -13.23
CA GLN A 190 -6.03 10.73 -12.00
C GLN A 190 -5.97 9.47 -11.13
N SER A 191 -5.69 8.34 -11.77
CA SER A 191 -5.60 7.03 -11.11
C SER A 191 -4.41 6.23 -11.64
N TRP A 192 -4.04 5.19 -10.90
CA TRP A 192 -3.11 4.15 -11.34
C TRP A 192 -3.83 2.81 -11.50
N PRO A 193 -4.45 2.54 -12.66
CA PRO A 193 -5.06 1.24 -12.93
C PRO A 193 -3.98 0.16 -13.07
N VAL A 194 -4.21 -1.02 -12.46
CA VAL A 194 -3.38 -2.23 -12.58
C VAL A 194 -1.98 -2.14 -11.96
N LEU A 195 -1.31 -0.98 -12.04
CA LEU A 195 0.03 -0.77 -11.50
C LEU A 195 -0.02 -0.53 -9.98
N ALA A 196 0.47 -1.50 -9.20
CA ALA A 196 0.38 -1.49 -7.73
C ALA A 196 1.72 -1.24 -7.02
N GLY A 197 2.85 -1.42 -7.72
CA GLY A 197 4.16 -1.20 -7.13
C GLY A 197 5.31 -1.20 -8.11
N LEU A 198 6.45 -0.71 -7.63
CA LEU A 198 7.74 -0.75 -8.30
C LEU A 198 8.81 -1.03 -7.24
N ASP A 199 9.52 -2.13 -7.41
CA ASP A 199 10.72 -2.43 -6.62
C ASP A 199 11.96 -2.03 -7.40
N VAL A 200 12.99 -1.57 -6.69
CA VAL A 200 14.31 -1.23 -7.23
C VAL A 200 15.34 -2.13 -6.58
N LEU A 201 16.25 -2.69 -7.38
CA LEU A 201 17.41 -3.42 -6.87
C LEU A 201 18.47 -2.40 -6.45
N ALA A 202 18.46 -2.04 -5.16
CA ALA A 202 19.40 -1.10 -4.61
C ALA A 202 20.78 -1.78 -4.41
N PRO A 203 21.90 -1.08 -4.62
CA PRO A 203 23.24 -1.65 -4.44
C PRO A 203 23.56 -1.99 -2.99
N ARG A 204 22.80 -1.42 -2.04
CA ARG A 204 22.82 -1.75 -0.62
C ARG A 204 21.38 -1.75 -0.08
N PRO A 205 21.10 -2.48 1.01
CA PRO A 205 19.76 -2.52 1.57
C PRO A 205 19.29 -1.13 2.02
N VAL A 206 18.12 -0.75 1.52
CA VAL A 206 17.42 0.50 1.88
C VAL A 206 16.33 0.15 2.89
N GLY A 207 16.28 0.88 4.00
CA GLY A 207 15.14 0.82 4.92
C GLY A 207 13.98 1.65 4.38
N GLY A 208 12.75 1.25 4.71
CA GLY A 208 11.56 1.93 4.24
C GLY A 208 10.50 2.13 5.31
N VAL A 209 9.72 3.20 5.12
CA VAL A 209 8.56 3.58 5.90
C VAL A 209 7.34 3.45 5.00
N LEU A 210 6.31 2.74 5.45
CA LEU A 210 5.01 2.73 4.81
C LEU A 210 4.07 3.64 5.58
N VAL A 211 3.46 4.62 4.92
CA VAL A 211 2.30 5.34 5.47
C VAL A 211 1.03 4.68 4.95
N ILE A 212 0.15 4.24 5.84
CA ILE A 212 -1.11 3.55 5.51
C ILE A 212 -2.27 4.24 6.22
N GLY A 213 -3.40 4.39 5.52
CA GLY A 213 -4.51 5.14 6.06
C GLY A 213 -5.62 5.46 5.07
N ASP A 214 -6.35 6.52 5.38
CA ASP A 214 -7.48 7.03 4.60
C ASP A 214 -7.09 8.10 3.57
N SER A 215 -8.03 8.96 3.17
CA SER A 215 -7.87 10.05 2.21
C SER A 215 -6.80 11.06 2.59
N ILE A 216 -6.52 11.23 3.88
CA ILE A 216 -5.43 12.09 4.36
C ILE A 216 -4.07 11.47 4.02
N VAL A 217 -3.95 10.15 4.09
CA VAL A 217 -2.72 9.45 3.66
C VAL A 217 -2.66 9.36 2.14
N ASP A 218 -3.79 9.08 1.49
CA ASP A 218 -3.93 8.93 0.05
C ASP A 218 -3.42 10.17 -0.70
N GLY A 219 -3.85 11.35 -0.24
CA GLY A 219 -3.34 12.64 -0.68
C GLY A 219 -4.39 13.65 -1.12
N VAL A 220 -5.66 13.47 -0.77
CA VAL A 220 -6.72 14.44 -1.11
C VAL A 220 -6.33 15.82 -0.56
N GLY A 221 -6.57 16.88 -1.33
CA GLY A 221 -6.16 18.24 -0.97
C GLY A 221 -4.71 18.60 -1.35
N SER A 222 -3.91 17.64 -1.82
CA SER A 222 -2.60 17.91 -2.41
C SER A 222 -2.74 18.56 -3.80
N THR A 223 -1.67 19.12 -4.35
CA THR A 223 -1.69 19.69 -5.70
C THR A 223 -1.62 18.54 -6.73
N PRO A 224 -2.53 18.46 -7.71
CA PRO A 224 -2.37 17.52 -8.82
C PRO A 224 -1.02 17.67 -9.51
N ASN A 225 -0.26 16.58 -9.60
CA ASN A 225 1.13 16.54 -10.09
C ASN A 225 2.16 17.31 -9.26
N GLY A 226 1.80 17.76 -8.05
CA GLY A 226 2.66 18.56 -7.19
C GLY A 226 3.69 17.76 -6.38
N ASP A 227 3.49 16.45 -6.23
CA ASP A 227 4.30 15.59 -5.34
C ASP A 227 4.43 16.21 -3.93
N ASP A 228 3.31 16.65 -3.36
CA ASP A 228 3.22 17.39 -2.09
C ASP A 228 2.24 16.74 -1.08
N ARG A 229 2.05 15.42 -1.20
CA ARG A 229 1.28 14.61 -0.24
C ARG A 229 2.07 14.38 1.05
N PHE A 230 1.43 13.81 2.07
CA PHE A 230 2.10 13.45 3.33
C PHE A 230 3.37 12.60 3.11
N SER A 231 3.28 11.56 2.28
CA SER A 231 4.40 10.67 1.95
C SER A 231 5.54 11.41 1.23
N ASP A 232 5.21 12.29 0.28
CA ASP A 232 6.21 13.08 -0.45
C ASP A 232 6.92 14.09 0.48
N ALA A 233 6.15 14.79 1.33
CA ALA A 233 6.68 15.73 2.31
C ALA A 233 7.55 15.03 3.36
N LEU A 234 7.19 13.82 3.79
CA LEU A 234 8.01 13.00 4.70
C LEU A 234 9.28 12.50 4.01
N ALA A 235 9.21 12.07 2.74
CA ALA A 235 10.36 11.65 1.97
C ALA A 235 11.41 12.75 1.76
N ALA A 236 10.99 14.02 1.77
CA ALA A 236 11.89 15.17 1.69
C ALA A 236 12.66 15.44 2.98
N ARG A 237 12.30 14.79 4.11
CA ARG A 237 13.00 14.95 5.38
C ARG A 237 14.19 13.99 5.45
N PRO A 238 15.39 14.47 5.81
CA PRO A 238 16.52 13.58 6.04
C PRO A 238 16.23 12.69 7.25
N ALA A 239 16.30 11.36 7.07
CA ALA A 239 16.30 10.43 8.18
C ALA A 239 17.58 10.60 9.02
N SER A 240 17.54 10.29 10.31
CA SER A 240 18.77 10.19 11.10
C SER A 240 19.60 9.00 10.62
N GLY A 241 20.85 9.25 10.23
CA GLY A 241 21.76 8.24 9.71
C GLY A 241 21.96 8.35 8.20
N GLU A 242 23.19 8.12 7.74
CA GLU A 242 23.55 8.23 6.33
C GLU A 242 22.94 7.08 5.51
N GLY A 243 21.73 7.29 5.00
CA GLY A 243 21.04 6.40 4.07
C GLY A 243 19.68 6.96 3.66
N ALA A 244 19.34 6.87 2.38
CA ALA A 244 18.01 7.26 1.91
C ALA A 244 16.98 6.24 2.42
N THR A 245 15.96 6.68 3.16
CA THR A 245 14.81 5.85 3.55
C THR A 245 13.71 5.99 2.48
N THR A 246 13.15 4.88 2.00
CA THR A 246 11.95 4.96 1.14
C THR A 246 10.74 5.35 1.97
N VAL A 247 9.86 6.18 1.42
CA VAL A 247 8.56 6.48 2.04
C VAL A 247 7.47 6.13 1.05
N LEU A 248 6.70 5.09 1.37
CA LEU A 248 5.68 4.53 0.48
C LEU A 248 4.28 4.91 0.97
N ASN A 249 3.35 5.03 0.03
CA ASN A 249 1.97 5.41 0.31
C ASN A 249 1.02 4.24 0.04
N ALA A 250 0.30 3.81 1.08
CA ALA A 250 -0.79 2.84 1.02
C ALA A 250 -2.12 3.45 1.48
N GLY A 251 -2.32 4.75 1.29
CA GLY A 251 -3.60 5.42 1.55
C GLY A 251 -4.69 4.96 0.59
N LEU A 252 -5.92 4.90 1.08
CA LEU A 252 -7.14 4.72 0.28
C LEU A 252 -8.20 5.70 0.77
N SER A 253 -8.74 6.54 -0.11
CA SER A 253 -9.78 7.49 0.25
C SER A 253 -11.01 6.78 0.83
N ARG A 254 -11.62 7.36 1.87
CA ARG A 254 -12.73 6.80 2.66
C ARG A 254 -12.41 5.53 3.48
N ASN A 255 -11.19 5.02 3.44
CA ASN A 255 -10.84 3.79 4.14
C ASN A 255 -11.12 3.91 5.65
N GLN A 256 -11.55 2.80 6.24
CA GLN A 256 -11.90 2.67 7.65
C GLN A 256 -10.98 1.65 8.30
N LEU A 257 -10.70 1.84 9.59
CA LEU A 257 -9.92 0.89 10.37
C LEU A 257 -10.71 -0.40 10.63
N LEU A 258 -12.01 -0.25 10.90
CA LEU A 258 -12.83 -1.30 11.50
C LEU A 258 -13.57 -2.17 10.49
N GLN A 259 -13.75 -1.71 9.25
CA GLN A 259 -14.54 -2.42 8.25
C GLN A 259 -14.09 -2.13 6.82
N ASP A 260 -14.28 -3.12 5.95
CA ASP A 260 -14.15 -2.95 4.51
C ASP A 260 -15.36 -2.17 3.96
N ASP A 261 -15.15 -1.33 2.95
CA ASP A 261 -16.20 -0.56 2.27
C ASP A 261 -16.03 -0.59 0.72
N PRO A 262 -15.97 -1.77 0.08
CA PRO A 262 -15.82 -1.84 -1.38
C PRO A 262 -17.13 -1.47 -2.11
N PRO A 263 -17.06 -0.77 -3.28
CA PRO A 263 -15.86 -0.27 -3.94
C PRO A 263 -15.40 1.11 -3.43
N ALA A 264 -16.13 1.75 -2.51
CA ALA A 264 -15.95 3.16 -2.16
C ALA A 264 -14.67 3.43 -1.33
N GLY A 265 -14.57 2.84 -0.13
CA GLY A 265 -13.44 2.95 0.80
C GLY A 265 -12.45 1.79 0.77
N GLY A 266 -12.71 0.76 -0.05
CA GLY A 266 -11.84 -0.41 -0.20
C GLY A 266 -11.71 -1.25 1.07
N ASP A 267 -10.73 -2.15 1.09
CA ASP A 267 -10.48 -3.03 2.23
C ASP A 267 -9.81 -2.28 3.38
N ALA A 268 -10.19 -2.57 4.62
CA ALA A 268 -9.58 -2.01 5.82
C ALA A 268 -8.07 -2.31 5.86
N PRO A 269 -7.25 -1.45 6.51
CA PRO A 269 -5.80 -1.68 6.63
C PRO A 269 -5.44 -3.07 7.18
N GLY A 270 -6.26 -3.60 8.11
CA GLY A 270 -6.08 -4.95 8.64
C GLY A 270 -6.35 -6.07 7.62
N THR A 271 -7.35 -5.90 6.76
CA THR A 271 -7.72 -6.87 5.70
C THR A 271 -6.64 -6.94 4.63
N ARG A 272 -6.08 -5.79 4.23
CA ARG A 272 -5.03 -5.70 3.19
C ARG A 272 -3.59 -5.78 3.72
N PHE A 273 -3.39 -6.12 4.99
CA PHE A 273 -2.05 -6.17 5.61
C PHE A 273 -1.08 -7.12 4.88
N ASP A 274 -1.56 -8.31 4.51
CA ASP A 274 -0.73 -9.35 3.88
C ASP A 274 -0.37 -9.03 2.41
N VAL A 275 -0.80 -7.89 1.89
CA VAL A 275 -0.55 -7.49 0.50
C VAL A 275 0.06 -6.09 0.43
N ASP A 276 -0.50 -5.13 1.18
CA ASP A 276 -0.08 -3.73 1.14
C ASP A 276 0.94 -3.39 2.23
N VAL A 277 1.26 -4.32 3.15
CA VAL A 277 2.19 -4.07 4.27
C VAL A 277 3.31 -5.10 4.34
N GLU A 278 3.00 -6.35 4.71
CA GLU A 278 4.01 -7.38 5.01
C GLU A 278 4.95 -7.70 3.83
N PRO A 279 4.46 -7.83 2.58
CA PRO A 279 5.33 -8.26 1.48
C PRO A 279 6.23 -7.16 0.90
N LEU A 280 6.12 -5.91 1.38
CA LEU A 280 6.83 -4.78 0.79
C LEU A 280 8.33 -4.83 1.14
N ALA A 281 9.15 -4.96 0.09
CA ALA A 281 10.59 -5.16 0.24
C ALA A 281 11.25 -3.97 0.96
N GLY A 282 12.02 -4.26 2.01
CA GLY A 282 12.77 -3.25 2.77
C GLY A 282 11.95 -2.42 3.76
N ILE A 283 10.62 -2.58 3.82
CA ILE A 283 9.80 -1.90 4.84
C ILE A 283 10.14 -2.41 6.24
N ARG A 284 10.30 -1.47 7.17
CA ARG A 284 10.62 -1.71 8.58
C ARG A 284 9.72 -0.95 9.52
N ASP A 285 9.28 0.24 9.11
CA ASP A 285 8.41 1.10 9.90
C ASP A 285 7.07 1.29 9.17
N VAL A 286 5.97 1.25 9.91
CA VAL A 286 4.62 1.50 9.42
C VAL A 286 4.02 2.64 10.22
N ILE A 287 3.52 3.68 9.55
CA ILE A 287 2.75 4.76 10.15
C ILE A 287 1.28 4.56 9.81
N LEU A 288 0.45 4.35 10.83
CA LEU A 288 -1.00 4.24 10.68
C LEU A 288 -1.67 5.58 11.02
N LEU A 289 -2.29 6.21 10.03
CA LEU A 289 -3.13 7.40 10.19
C LEU A 289 -4.52 7.10 9.62
N ILE A 290 -5.48 6.84 10.51
CA ILE A 290 -6.81 6.33 10.19
C ILE A 290 -7.82 6.76 11.27
N GLY A 291 -9.12 6.56 11.03
CA GLY A 291 -10.16 6.70 12.05
C GLY A 291 -11.15 7.85 11.80
N THR A 292 -10.83 8.80 10.91
CA THR A 292 -11.75 9.91 10.62
C THR A 292 -13.04 9.44 9.96
N ASN A 293 -12.97 8.37 9.15
CA ASN A 293 -14.14 7.79 8.49
C ASN A 293 -14.93 6.88 9.44
N ASP A 294 -14.25 6.12 10.29
CA ASP A 294 -14.88 5.31 11.33
C ASP A 294 -15.71 6.18 12.29
N LEU A 295 -15.17 7.33 12.71
CA LEU A 295 -15.90 8.32 13.51
C LEU A 295 -17.15 8.84 12.79
N ALA A 296 -17.05 9.15 11.50
CA ALA A 296 -18.19 9.58 10.69
C ALA A 296 -19.22 8.45 10.48
N ALA A 297 -18.78 7.19 10.52
CA ALA A 297 -19.63 6.01 10.52
C ALA A 297 -20.23 5.68 11.90
N GLY A 298 -19.86 6.42 12.95
CA GLY A 298 -20.42 6.28 14.30
C GLY A 298 -19.65 5.33 15.22
N ALA A 299 -18.41 4.96 14.89
CA ALA A 299 -17.58 4.10 15.72
C ALA A 299 -17.32 4.73 17.11
N GLY A 300 -17.42 3.90 18.15
CA GLY A 300 -17.14 4.30 19.52
C GLY A 300 -15.64 4.25 19.86
N GLU A 301 -15.29 4.88 20.99
CA GLU A 301 -13.91 4.91 21.48
C GLU A 301 -13.31 3.51 21.66
N GLY A 302 -14.06 2.59 22.29
CA GLY A 302 -13.57 1.25 22.58
C GLY A 302 -13.27 0.42 21.32
N GLU A 303 -14.10 0.57 20.29
CA GLU A 303 -13.92 -0.13 19.01
C GLU A 303 -12.68 0.38 18.29
N LEU A 304 -12.51 1.70 18.21
CA LEU A 304 -11.34 2.33 17.59
C LEU A 304 -10.04 1.96 18.31
N VAL A 305 -10.02 2.04 19.65
CA VAL A 305 -8.84 1.65 20.44
C VAL A 305 -8.49 0.17 20.22
N ALA A 306 -9.48 -0.72 20.24
CA ALA A 306 -9.24 -2.14 19.99
C ALA A 306 -8.72 -2.41 18.57
N GLY A 307 -9.25 -1.73 17.56
CA GLY A 307 -8.78 -1.83 16.18
C GLY A 307 -7.33 -1.34 16.01
N LEU A 308 -6.98 -0.23 16.66
CA LEU A 308 -5.62 0.32 16.62
C LEU A 308 -4.62 -0.64 17.26
N GLN A 309 -4.98 -1.22 18.41
CA GLN A 309 -4.18 -2.24 19.10
C GLN A 309 -4.01 -3.49 18.23
N ALA A 310 -5.09 -4.00 17.63
CA ALA A 310 -5.03 -5.19 16.78
C ALA A 310 -4.11 -5.00 15.57
N PHE A 311 -4.16 -3.83 14.91
CA PHE A 311 -3.24 -3.52 13.82
C PHE A 311 -1.79 -3.44 14.32
N ALA A 312 -1.55 -2.77 15.44
CA ALA A 312 -0.21 -2.61 16.01
C ALA A 312 0.41 -3.95 16.44
N ASP A 313 -0.37 -4.82 17.08
CA ASP A 313 0.05 -6.17 17.48
C ASP A 313 0.41 -7.00 16.25
N ARG A 314 -0.38 -6.93 15.18
CA ARG A 314 -0.09 -7.64 13.91
C ARG A 314 1.20 -7.13 13.26
N ALA A 315 1.40 -5.82 13.22
CA ALA A 315 2.63 -5.23 12.69
C ALA A 315 3.87 -5.73 13.44
N ARG A 316 3.82 -5.71 14.77
CA ARG A 316 4.91 -6.17 15.64
C ARG A 316 5.14 -7.67 15.55
N ALA A 317 4.08 -8.48 15.46
CA ALA A 317 4.19 -9.91 15.22
C ALA A 317 4.86 -10.25 13.88
N SER A 318 4.76 -9.34 12.90
CA SER A 318 5.41 -9.44 11.59
C SER A 318 6.84 -8.86 11.58
N GLY A 319 7.37 -8.47 12.75
CA GLY A 319 8.71 -7.89 12.89
C GLY A 319 8.83 -6.45 12.38
N LEU A 320 7.71 -5.76 12.16
CA LEU A 320 7.68 -4.35 11.79
C LEU A 320 7.53 -3.49 13.04
N ARG A 321 8.05 -2.26 12.97
CA ARG A 321 7.75 -1.21 13.94
C ARG A 321 6.52 -0.46 13.48
N VAL A 322 5.66 -0.09 14.42
CA VAL A 322 4.42 0.62 14.14
C VAL A 322 4.35 1.94 14.88
N PHE A 323 3.89 2.98 14.20
CA PHE A 323 3.68 4.32 14.73
C PHE A 323 2.22 4.68 14.55
N LEU A 324 1.53 4.92 15.66
CA LEU A 324 0.11 5.31 15.64
C LEU A 324 -0.01 6.82 15.57
N SER A 325 -0.91 7.32 14.74
CA SER A 325 -1.25 8.74 14.71
C SER A 325 -2.56 9.02 15.42
N THR A 326 -2.63 10.14 16.16
CA THR A 326 -3.91 10.72 16.58
C THR A 326 -4.76 11.08 15.36
N ILE A 327 -6.08 11.03 15.49
CA ILE A 327 -7.07 11.40 14.47
C ILE A 327 -7.15 12.93 14.35
N PRO A 328 -6.87 13.54 13.18
CA PRO A 328 -6.93 14.99 12.99
C PRO A 328 -8.32 15.59 13.19
N PRO A 329 -8.41 16.90 13.48
CA PRO A 329 -9.70 17.59 13.52
C PRO A 329 -10.34 17.69 12.13
N SER A 330 -11.67 17.71 12.08
CA SER A 330 -12.44 17.93 10.86
C SER A 330 -13.79 18.53 11.19
N THR A 331 -14.24 19.45 10.34
CA THR A 331 -15.56 20.09 10.41
C THR A 331 -16.48 19.67 9.28
N SER A 332 -16.20 18.54 8.64
CA SER A 332 -16.88 18.12 7.41
C SER A 332 -17.52 16.75 7.54
N GLY A 333 -18.66 16.57 6.87
CA GLY A 333 -19.39 15.29 6.84
C GLY A 333 -19.85 14.80 8.22
N GLY A 334 -20.26 15.72 9.11
CA GLY A 334 -20.78 15.41 10.45
C GLY A 334 -19.71 15.18 11.53
N ARG A 335 -18.42 15.36 11.19
CA ARG A 335 -17.30 15.17 12.13
C ARG A 335 -17.16 16.28 13.18
N ASP A 336 -17.87 17.39 13.01
CA ASP A 336 -18.01 18.50 13.96
C ASP A 336 -19.12 18.29 15.00
N ALA A 337 -19.95 17.26 14.86
CA ALA A 337 -20.96 16.95 15.87
C ALA A 337 -20.31 16.72 17.23
N GLU A 338 -20.85 17.34 18.29
CA GLU A 338 -20.27 17.34 19.64
C GLU A 338 -19.92 15.93 20.14
N ALA A 339 -20.80 14.95 19.90
CA ALA A 339 -20.57 13.56 20.27
C ALA A 339 -19.40 12.90 19.50
N VAL A 340 -19.22 13.25 18.23
CA VAL A 340 -18.13 12.74 17.37
C VAL A 340 -16.81 13.37 17.80
N VAL A 341 -16.78 14.69 18.00
CA VAL A 341 -15.62 15.43 18.54
C VAL A 341 -15.20 14.86 19.90
N ALA A 342 -16.16 14.67 20.82
CA ALA A 342 -15.86 14.09 22.13
C ALA A 342 -15.30 12.67 22.03
N THR A 343 -15.75 11.86 21.07
CA THR A 343 -15.23 10.51 20.84
C THR A 343 -13.82 10.55 20.25
N ARG A 344 -13.58 11.39 19.24
CA ARG A 344 -12.25 11.66 18.68
C ARG A 344 -11.26 12.05 19.77
N ASP A 345 -11.66 12.98 20.65
CA ASP A 345 -10.79 13.50 21.69
C ASP A 345 -10.45 12.44 22.74
N ARG A 346 -11.41 11.60 23.13
CA ARG A 346 -11.14 10.44 23.99
C ARG A 346 -10.19 9.44 23.33
N VAL A 347 -10.42 9.07 22.07
CA VAL A 347 -9.51 8.16 21.33
C VAL A 347 -8.11 8.76 21.24
N ASN A 348 -7.98 10.05 20.90
CA ASN A 348 -6.69 10.73 20.81
C ASN A 348 -5.98 10.79 22.16
N GLU A 349 -6.69 11.00 23.25
CA GLU A 349 -6.10 10.97 24.59
C GLU A 349 -5.55 9.58 24.92
N ARG A 350 -6.29 8.51 24.59
CA ARG A 350 -5.82 7.12 24.74
C ARG A 350 -4.59 6.85 23.87
N ILE A 351 -4.55 7.32 22.61
CA ILE A 351 -3.37 7.22 21.74
C ILE A 351 -2.16 7.91 22.36
N ARG A 352 -2.31 9.11 22.92
CA ARG A 352 -1.20 9.85 23.54
C ARG A 352 -0.66 9.19 24.81
N THR A 353 -1.56 8.73 25.68
CA THR A 353 -1.20 8.26 27.03
C THR A 353 -0.85 6.78 27.06
N GLU A 354 -1.60 5.95 26.33
CA GLU A 354 -1.46 4.50 26.33
C GLU A 354 -0.82 3.96 25.04
N GLY A 355 -0.94 4.68 23.92
CA GLY A 355 -0.34 4.29 22.64
C GLY A 355 1.14 3.92 22.68
N PRO A 356 2.01 4.55 23.50
CA PRO A 356 3.40 4.11 23.65
C PRO A 356 3.57 2.68 24.19
N HIS A 357 2.54 2.07 24.76
CA HIS A 357 2.53 0.66 25.15
C HIS A 357 2.11 -0.25 23.98
N TRP A 358 1.26 0.25 23.07
CA TRP A 358 0.72 -0.51 21.93
C TRP A 358 1.60 -0.44 20.69
N ALA A 359 2.41 0.61 20.56
CA ALA A 359 3.18 0.95 19.36
C ALA A 359 4.60 1.42 19.68
N ASP A 360 5.45 1.52 18.66
CA ASP A 360 6.86 1.91 18.75
C ASP A 360 7.04 3.43 18.74
N GLY A 361 5.95 4.16 18.50
CA GLY A 361 5.86 5.60 18.67
C GLY A 361 4.45 6.12 18.41
N VAL A 362 4.23 7.38 18.78
CA VAL A 362 2.97 8.09 18.55
C VAL A 362 3.26 9.40 17.84
N ILE A 363 2.40 9.75 16.88
CA ILE A 363 2.45 11.01 16.11
C ILE A 363 1.18 11.81 16.45
N ASP A 364 1.35 13.01 17.00
CA ASP A 364 0.21 13.88 17.33
C ASP A 364 -0.21 14.73 16.12
N ALA A 365 -0.74 14.05 15.09
CA ALA A 365 -1.27 14.72 13.89
C ALA A 365 -2.43 15.68 14.21
N ALA A 366 -3.20 15.41 15.26
CA ALA A 366 -4.29 16.27 15.68
C ALA A 366 -3.74 17.63 16.14
N ALA A 367 -2.75 17.64 17.02
CA ALA A 367 -2.09 18.88 17.42
C ALA A 367 -1.33 19.55 16.27
N ALA A 368 -0.70 18.77 15.39
CA ALA A 368 0.07 19.31 14.26
C ALA A 368 -0.79 20.06 13.24
N LEU A 369 -2.07 19.67 13.09
CA LEU A 369 -2.97 20.22 12.08
C LEU A 369 -4.03 21.18 12.63
N ALA A 370 -4.28 21.16 13.94
CA ALA A 370 -5.31 21.96 14.59
C ALA A 370 -5.07 23.48 14.48
N ASP A 371 -6.17 24.24 14.38
CA ASP A 371 -6.15 25.69 14.58
C ASP A 371 -5.87 26.00 16.06
N PRO A 372 -4.82 26.80 16.40
CA PRO A 372 -4.56 27.19 17.78
C PRO A 372 -5.70 27.95 18.47
N GLY A 373 -6.56 28.62 17.69
CA GLY A 373 -7.73 29.34 18.21
C GLY A 373 -8.99 28.47 18.35
N ASP A 374 -9.05 27.36 17.63
CA ASP A 374 -10.15 26.40 17.69
C ASP A 374 -9.65 24.99 17.33
N PRO A 375 -9.23 24.18 18.32
CA PRO A 375 -8.61 22.89 18.05
C PRO A 375 -9.59 21.85 17.47
N THR A 376 -10.86 22.19 17.30
CA THR A 376 -11.86 21.30 16.68
C THR A 376 -11.79 21.27 15.15
N ARG A 377 -11.06 22.22 14.54
CA ARG A 377 -10.89 22.35 13.08
C ARG A 377 -9.42 22.36 12.66
N LEU A 378 -9.18 22.12 11.37
CA LEU A 378 -7.87 22.35 10.76
C LEU A 378 -7.52 23.84 10.83
N ARG A 379 -6.23 24.15 11.04
CA ARG A 379 -5.72 25.50 10.87
C ARG A 379 -6.05 25.98 9.44
N PRO A 380 -6.55 27.23 9.25
CA PRO A 380 -6.97 27.69 7.92
C PRO A 380 -5.93 27.54 6.80
N ASP A 381 -4.64 27.80 7.10
CA ASP A 381 -3.56 27.62 6.11
C ASP A 381 -3.29 26.14 5.78
N TYR A 382 -3.69 25.23 6.67
CA TYR A 382 -3.52 23.78 6.54
C TYR A 382 -4.75 23.09 5.97
N ASP A 383 -5.88 23.78 5.83
CA ASP A 383 -7.09 23.25 5.22
C ASP A 383 -7.03 23.44 3.69
N SER A 384 -7.36 22.39 2.94
CA SER A 384 -7.54 22.47 1.49
C SER A 384 -8.80 23.25 1.07
N GLY A 385 -9.64 23.60 2.04
CA GLY A 385 -10.87 24.39 1.90
C GLY A 385 -12.15 23.59 2.12
N ASP A 386 -12.03 22.32 2.52
CA ASP A 386 -13.18 21.42 2.69
C ASP A 386 -13.42 20.99 4.15
N GLY A 387 -12.59 21.47 5.08
CA GLY A 387 -12.71 21.19 6.50
C GLY A 387 -12.31 19.76 6.90
N LEU A 388 -11.62 19.01 6.04
CA LEU A 388 -11.20 17.63 6.31
C LEU A 388 -9.78 17.34 5.82
N HIS A 389 -9.44 17.74 4.60
CA HIS A 389 -8.20 17.32 3.98
C HIS A 389 -7.11 18.40 4.11
N PRO A 390 -5.88 18.01 4.48
CA PRO A 390 -4.77 18.94 4.51
C PRO A 390 -4.47 19.56 3.13
N SER A 391 -4.16 20.85 3.13
CA SER A 391 -3.46 21.52 2.03
C SER A 391 -2.00 21.03 1.96
N PRO A 392 -1.24 21.37 0.90
CA PRO A 392 0.21 21.10 0.86
C PRO A 392 0.98 21.66 2.07
N ALA A 393 0.53 22.76 2.66
CA ALA A 393 1.12 23.29 3.89
C ALA A 393 0.78 22.42 5.11
N GLY A 394 -0.45 21.92 5.19
CA GLY A 394 -0.87 20.94 6.19
C GLY A 394 -0.09 19.63 6.07
N TYR A 395 0.11 19.10 4.86
CA TYR A 395 0.93 17.90 4.64
C TYR A 395 2.38 18.07 5.08
N ARG A 396 2.98 19.25 4.88
CA ARG A 396 4.32 19.55 5.43
C ARG A 396 4.31 19.62 6.96
N ALA A 397 3.27 20.17 7.58
CA ALA A 397 3.14 20.21 9.04
C ALA A 397 2.98 18.80 9.63
N LEU A 398 2.12 17.98 9.02
CA LEU A 398 1.96 16.57 9.38
C LEU A 398 3.26 15.78 9.21
N ALA A 399 3.94 15.96 8.08
CA ALA A 399 5.26 15.38 7.85
C ALA A 399 6.25 15.80 8.92
N ALA A 400 6.28 17.07 9.35
CA ALA A 400 7.19 17.57 10.38
C ALA A 400 6.95 16.95 11.77
N ALA A 401 5.71 16.54 12.07
CA ALA A 401 5.35 15.90 13.34
C ALA A 401 5.92 14.48 13.49
N VAL A 402 6.33 13.83 12.39
CA VAL A 402 6.92 12.48 12.45
C VAL A 402 8.29 12.53 13.14
N PRO A 403 8.55 11.70 14.17
CA PRO A 403 9.85 11.66 14.82
C PRO A 403 10.84 10.85 13.97
N VAL A 404 11.41 11.44 12.92
CA VAL A 404 12.31 10.74 11.98
C VAL A 404 13.55 10.11 12.65
N GLY A 405 13.95 10.63 13.82
CA GLY A 405 15.02 10.06 14.65
C GLY A 405 14.68 8.73 15.32
N ALA A 406 13.39 8.39 15.41
CA ALA A 406 12.90 7.14 16.00
C ALA A 406 12.63 6.05 14.96
N LEU A 407 12.65 6.39 13.66
CA LEU A 407 12.48 5.45 12.56
C LEU A 407 13.75 4.58 12.42
N SER A 408 13.60 3.38 11.88
CA SER A 408 14.69 2.40 11.79
C SER A 408 15.86 2.86 10.90
N GLY A 409 15.59 3.73 9.93
CA GLY A 409 16.57 4.18 8.95
C GLY A 409 17.08 3.04 8.04
N ALA A 410 18.19 3.27 7.35
CA ALA A 410 18.80 2.24 6.53
C ALA A 410 19.50 1.18 7.42
N PRO A 411 19.25 -0.12 7.21
CA PRO A 411 19.89 -1.18 8.00
C PRO A 411 21.40 -1.29 7.72
N CYS A 412 21.87 -0.72 6.62
CA CYS A 412 23.26 -0.69 6.18
C CYS A 412 23.67 0.75 5.82
N PRO A 413 24.02 1.59 6.82
CA PRO A 413 24.43 2.97 6.57
C PRO A 413 25.72 3.02 5.73
N ALA A 414 25.89 4.11 4.98
CA ALA A 414 27.15 4.34 4.29
C ALA A 414 28.30 4.53 5.30
N PRO A 415 29.53 4.08 4.99
CA PRO A 415 30.68 4.51 5.77
C PRO A 415 30.78 6.04 5.63
N ALA A 416 30.84 6.74 6.77
CA ALA A 416 30.99 8.18 6.80
C ALA A 416 32.19 8.59 5.95
N SER A 417 31.97 9.46 4.97
CA SER A 417 33.05 10.09 4.21
C SER A 417 33.80 11.02 5.17
N GLY A 418 34.97 10.57 5.63
CA GLY A 418 35.89 11.33 6.49
C GLY A 418 36.67 12.41 5.76
#